data_AF-A0A520CJH8-F1
#
_entry.id   AF-A0A520CJH8-F1
#
_cell.length_a   1.000
_cell.length_b   1.000
_cell.length_c   1.000
_cell.angle_alpha   90.00
_cell.angle_beta   90.00
_cell.angle_gamma   90.00
#
_symmetry.space_group_name_H-M   'P 1'
#
loop_
_entity.id
_entity.type
_entity.pdbx_description
1 polymer ?
#
loop_
_entity_poly.entity_id
_entity_poly.type
_entity_poly.pdbx_seq_one_letter_code
_entity_poly.pdbx_strand_id
1 'polypeptide(L)'
;MKDKELCGKYKSEIKYLDRIRYYESGFYTASKLLLNPDSTFNYETCKTLSNGKWKATNDSVFLHTSSIKFKIDSLKYLPKWKKYLIIPDKPTKLKIGDGKLISTHTENRKLFREVLYKK
;
A
#
# COMPACT_ATOMS: atom_id res chain seq x y z
N MET A 1 -3.14 -6.74 21.46
CA MET A 1 -3.49 -7.38 20.17
C MET A 1 -2.30 -8.23 19.77
N LYS A 2 -2.47 -9.54 19.50
CA LYS A 2 -1.32 -10.40 19.17
C LYS A 2 -0.97 -10.13 17.71
N ASP A 3 0.17 -9.50 17.41
CA ASP A 3 0.65 -9.18 16.05
C ASP A 3 0.45 -10.33 15.04
N LYS A 4 0.51 -11.57 15.51
CA LYS A 4 0.23 -12.79 14.73
C LYS A 4 -1.17 -12.81 14.08
N GLU A 5 -2.18 -12.20 14.68
CA GLU A 5 -3.56 -12.15 14.14
C GLU A 5 -3.66 -11.23 12.91
N LEU A 6 -2.78 -10.23 12.80
CA LEU A 6 -2.71 -9.35 11.65
C LEU A 6 -1.93 -9.96 10.48
N CYS A 7 -1.14 -11.01 10.73
CA CYS A 7 -0.41 -11.68 9.66
C CYS A 7 -1.38 -12.27 8.62
N GLY A 8 -0.98 -12.20 7.35
CA GLY A 8 -1.78 -12.70 6.25
C GLY A 8 -1.70 -11.85 5.00
N LYS A 9 -2.45 -12.29 3.99
CA LYS A 9 -2.57 -11.63 2.69
C LYS A 9 -3.77 -10.69 2.74
N TYR A 10 -3.56 -9.47 2.25
CA TYR A 10 -4.59 -8.49 2.08
C TYR A 10 -4.62 -8.02 0.62
N LYS A 11 -5.80 -7.69 0.13
CA LYS A 11 -5.98 -7.19 -1.23
C LYS A 11 -7.02 -6.07 -1.25
N SER A 12 -6.77 -5.03 -2.02
CA SER A 12 -7.82 -4.04 -2.30
C SER A 12 -8.76 -4.54 -3.39
N GLU A 13 -10.04 -4.25 -3.21
CA GLU A 13 -11.05 -4.49 -4.22
C GLU A 13 -11.37 -3.20 -4.94
N ILE A 14 -11.56 -3.31 -6.27
CA ILE A 14 -11.99 -2.18 -7.08
C ILE A 14 -13.49 -2.31 -7.30
N LYS A 15 -14.25 -1.37 -6.75
CA LYS A 15 -15.67 -1.25 -7.08
C LYS A 15 -15.80 -0.70 -8.50
N TYR A 16 -16.83 -1.13 -9.21
CA TYR A 16 -17.08 -0.75 -10.61
C TYR A 16 -17.11 0.78 -10.81
N LEU A 17 -17.70 1.53 -9.87
CA LEU A 17 -17.75 3.00 -9.92
C LEU A 17 -16.38 3.68 -9.76
N ASP A 18 -15.46 3.08 -9.01
CA ASP A 18 -14.08 3.60 -8.89
C ASP A 18 -13.29 3.41 -10.20
N ARG A 19 -13.72 2.46 -11.04
CA ARG A 19 -13.21 2.24 -12.39
C ARG A 19 -13.61 3.35 -13.39
N ILE A 20 -14.69 4.07 -13.12
CA ILE A 20 -15.12 5.24 -13.91
C ILE A 20 -14.33 6.48 -13.48
N ARG A 21 -14.21 6.73 -12.16
CA ARG A 21 -13.35 7.79 -11.61
C ARG A 21 -11.89 7.66 -12.04
N TYR A 22 -11.43 6.43 -12.28
CA TYR A 22 -10.13 6.13 -12.85
C TYR A 22 -9.86 6.80 -14.20
N TYR A 23 -10.85 6.85 -15.11
CA TYR A 23 -10.67 7.52 -16.41
C TYR A 23 -10.52 9.04 -16.25
N GLU A 24 -11.11 9.60 -15.20
CA GLU A 24 -11.06 11.04 -14.93
C GLU A 24 -9.87 11.47 -14.07
N SER A 25 -9.35 10.59 -13.19
CA SER A 25 -8.34 10.95 -12.18
C SER A 25 -7.01 10.21 -12.31
N GLY A 26 -6.91 9.18 -13.16
CA GLY A 26 -5.66 8.43 -13.42
C GLY A 26 -5.11 7.64 -12.23
N PHE A 27 -5.93 7.37 -11.20
CA PHE A 27 -5.48 6.71 -9.97
C PHE A 27 -6.10 5.32 -9.81
N TYR A 28 -5.24 4.30 -9.75
CA TYR A 28 -5.62 2.89 -9.65
C TYR A 28 -4.88 2.25 -8.49
N THR A 29 -5.60 1.75 -7.48
CA THR A 29 -4.99 1.05 -6.34
C THR A 29 -5.54 -0.36 -6.27
N ALA A 30 -5.18 -1.22 -7.24
CA ALA A 30 -5.17 -2.66 -7.00
C ALA A 30 -3.85 -3.00 -6.30
N SER A 31 -3.90 -3.05 -4.98
CA SER A 31 -2.76 -3.31 -4.15
C SER A 31 -2.91 -4.62 -3.41
N LYS A 32 -1.78 -5.28 -3.16
CA LYS A 32 -1.69 -6.48 -2.34
C LYS A 32 -0.68 -6.22 -1.24
N LEU A 33 -1.05 -6.55 -0.01
CA LEU A 33 -0.17 -6.45 1.15
C LEU A 33 -0.05 -7.83 1.78
N LEU A 34 1.17 -8.25 2.07
CA LEU A 34 1.46 -9.44 2.85
C LEU A 34 2.18 -8.99 4.13
N LEU A 35 1.59 -9.28 5.28
CA LEU A 35 2.22 -9.11 6.59
C LEU A 35 2.70 -10.48 7.07
N ASN A 36 4.01 -10.63 7.21
CA ASN A 36 4.64 -11.88 7.64
C ASN A 36 4.79 -11.93 9.17
N PRO A 37 4.78 -13.13 9.78
CA PRO A 37 4.98 -13.32 11.22
C PRO A 37 6.33 -12.84 11.78
N ASP A 38 7.34 -12.71 10.93
CA ASP A 38 8.69 -12.23 11.27
C ASP A 38 8.79 -10.69 11.28
N SER A 39 7.67 -9.98 11.27
CA SER A 39 7.57 -8.52 11.17
C SER A 39 8.09 -7.94 9.85
N THR A 40 8.20 -8.74 8.78
CA THR A 40 8.46 -8.24 7.43
C THR A 40 7.17 -8.09 6.61
N PHE A 41 7.17 -7.21 5.61
CA PHE A 41 6.04 -7.06 4.69
C PHE A 41 6.47 -7.04 3.23
N ASN A 42 5.53 -7.41 2.37
CA ASN A 42 5.58 -7.15 0.93
C ASN A 42 4.32 -6.40 0.51
N TYR A 43 4.48 -5.25 -0.15
CA TYR A 43 3.39 -4.42 -0.63
C TYR A 43 3.56 -4.14 -2.13
N GLU A 44 2.60 -4.65 -2.90
CA GLU A 44 2.52 -4.55 -4.35
C GLU A 44 1.43 -3.56 -4.72
N THR A 45 1.75 -2.56 -5.53
CA THR A 45 0.78 -1.69 -6.19
C THR A 45 0.73 -1.99 -7.69
N CYS A 46 -0.03 -1.22 -8.46
CA CYS A 46 -0.01 -1.32 -9.93
C CYS A 46 1.37 -0.98 -10.52
N LYS A 47 2.16 -0.12 -9.86
CA LYS A 47 3.44 0.41 -10.37
C LYS A 47 4.66 -0.21 -9.69
N THR A 48 4.57 -0.44 -8.38
CA THR A 48 5.74 -0.71 -7.54
C THR A 48 5.60 -1.99 -6.71
N LEU A 49 6.74 -2.54 -6.36
CA LEU A 49 6.92 -3.55 -5.32
C LEU A 49 7.74 -2.90 -4.22
N SER A 50 7.25 -2.98 -2.99
CA SER A 50 7.93 -2.46 -1.81
C SER A 50 7.99 -3.51 -0.72
N ASN A 51 9.06 -3.49 0.08
CA ASN A 51 9.21 -4.37 1.23
C ASN A 51 9.88 -3.62 2.38
N GLY A 52 9.81 -4.24 3.55
CA GLY A 52 10.47 -3.73 4.75
C GLY A 52 9.90 -4.35 6.00
N LYS A 53 9.90 -3.58 7.08
CA LYS A 53 9.39 -4.04 8.39
C LYS A 53 8.04 -3.44 8.69
N TRP A 54 7.20 -4.16 9.42
CA TRP A 54 5.96 -3.63 9.93
C TRP A 54 5.90 -3.76 11.45
N LYS A 55 5.12 -2.86 12.06
CA LYS A 55 4.80 -2.89 13.49
C LYS A 55 3.34 -2.52 13.66
N ALA A 56 2.66 -3.15 14.60
CA ALA A 56 1.30 -2.77 14.96
C ALA A 56 1.23 -2.05 16.30
N THR A 57 0.15 -1.31 16.43
CA THR A 57 -0.38 -0.70 17.65
C THR A 57 -1.85 -1.07 17.74
N ASN A 58 -2.57 -0.61 18.77
CA ASN A 58 -3.97 -0.99 18.98
C ASN A 58 -4.89 -0.60 17.81
N ASP A 59 -4.63 0.52 17.13
CA ASP A 59 -5.52 1.05 16.07
C ASP A 59 -4.88 1.04 14.67
N SER A 60 -3.59 0.72 14.55
CA SER A 60 -2.82 0.97 13.34
C SER A 60 -1.68 -0.01 13.10
N VAL A 61 -1.40 -0.26 11.82
CA VAL A 61 -0.18 -0.90 11.31
C VAL A 61 0.70 0.17 10.67
N PHE A 62 2.00 0.13 10.98
CA PHE A 62 3.02 1.01 10.43
C PHE A 62 3.97 0.21 9.55
N LEU A 63 4.12 0.61 8.28
CA LEU A 63 5.02 -0.01 7.32
C LEU A 63 6.27 0.86 7.16
N HIS A 64 7.41 0.35 7.59
CA HIS A 64 8.73 0.94 7.40
C HIS A 64 9.38 0.33 6.15
N THR A 65 9.29 1.05 5.04
CA THR A 65 9.82 0.59 3.76
C THR A 65 11.34 0.64 3.75
N SER A 66 11.99 -0.46 3.36
CA SER A 66 13.44 -0.54 3.17
C SER A 66 13.85 -0.61 1.70
N SER A 67 12.96 -1.07 0.82
CA SER A 67 13.21 -1.03 -0.62
C SER A 67 11.93 -0.83 -1.41
N ILE A 68 12.05 -0.15 -2.56
CA ILE A 68 11.01 0.06 -3.56
C ILE A 68 11.61 -0.17 -4.94
N LYS A 69 10.93 -0.93 -5.78
CA LYS A 69 11.27 -1.11 -7.19
C LYS A 69 10.03 -1.02 -8.07
N PHE A 70 10.21 -0.69 -9.34
CA PHE A 70 9.12 -0.82 -10.31
C PHE A 70 8.84 -2.29 -10.60
N LYS A 71 7.58 -2.58 -10.93
CA LYS A 71 7.19 -3.87 -11.50
C LYS A 71 7.65 -4.04 -12.95
N ILE A 72 7.75 -2.92 -13.67
CA ILE A 72 8.10 -2.88 -15.09
C ILE A 72 9.43 -2.15 -15.23
N ASP A 73 10.44 -2.83 -15.77
CA ASP A 73 11.80 -2.29 -15.86
C ASP A 73 11.91 -1.06 -16.77
N SER A 74 11.06 -0.94 -17.80
CA SER A 74 11.06 0.22 -18.69
C SER A 74 10.77 1.54 -17.95
N LEU A 75 10.04 1.50 -16.84
CA LEU A 75 9.76 2.70 -16.02
C LEU A 75 11.01 3.21 -15.29
N LYS A 76 12.02 2.36 -15.06
CA LYS A 76 13.27 2.71 -14.36
C LYS A 76 14.07 3.78 -15.09
N TYR A 77 14.02 3.77 -16.42
CA TYR A 77 14.83 4.66 -17.27
C TYR A 77 14.19 6.04 -17.49
N LEU A 78 12.93 6.21 -17.10
CA LEU A 78 12.19 7.44 -17.34
C LEU A 78 12.27 8.40 -16.14
N PRO A 79 12.90 9.58 -16.27
CA PRO A 79 13.12 10.51 -15.15
C PRO A 79 11.86 10.89 -14.39
N LYS A 80 10.74 11.09 -15.10
CA LYS A 80 9.44 11.46 -14.51
C LYS A 80 8.89 10.45 -13.49
N TRP A 81 9.33 9.19 -13.57
CA TRP A 81 8.86 8.13 -12.68
C TRP A 81 9.77 7.93 -11.48
N LYS A 82 11.05 8.36 -11.51
CA LYS A 82 12.01 8.13 -10.42
C LYS A 82 11.51 8.57 -9.04
N LYS A 83 10.64 9.58 -8.97
CA LYS A 83 9.97 10.02 -7.73
C LYS A 83 9.22 8.91 -6.99
N TYR A 84 8.73 7.88 -7.69
CA TYR A 84 8.01 6.74 -7.08
C TYR A 84 8.94 5.68 -6.48
N LEU A 85 10.26 5.83 -6.62
CA LEU A 85 11.27 4.95 -5.99
C LEU A 85 11.87 5.56 -4.71
N ILE A 86 11.44 6.78 -4.34
CA ILE A 86 11.90 7.43 -3.12
C ILE A 86 11.29 6.69 -1.93
N ILE A 87 12.14 6.20 -1.03
CA ILE A 87 11.73 5.60 0.22
C ILE A 87 11.26 6.74 1.15
N PRO A 88 10.03 6.67 1.68
CA PRO A 88 9.55 7.70 2.59
C PRO A 88 10.27 7.64 3.94
N ASP A 89 10.63 8.81 4.49
CA ASP A 89 11.30 8.90 5.80
C ASP A 89 10.39 8.46 6.96
N LYS A 90 9.06 8.59 6.78
CA LYS A 90 8.05 8.23 7.76
C LYS A 90 7.35 6.93 7.36
N PRO A 91 6.99 6.07 8.33
CA PRO A 91 6.25 4.85 8.02
C PRO A 91 4.89 5.16 7.41
N THR A 92 4.45 4.30 6.49
CA THR A 92 3.08 4.34 5.99
C THR A 92 2.14 3.81 7.07
N LYS A 93 1.17 4.62 7.48
CA LYS A 93 0.17 4.27 8.49
C LYS A 93 -1.08 3.68 7.83
N LEU A 94 -1.49 2.49 8.28
CA LEU A 94 -2.74 1.84 7.91
C LEU A 94 -3.60 1.70 9.15
N LYS A 95 -4.83 2.25 9.15
CA LYS A 95 -5.76 2.06 10.26
C LYS A 95 -6.36 0.65 10.21
N ILE A 96 -6.49 0.02 11.37
CA ILE A 96 -7.12 -1.28 11.55
C ILE A 96 -8.62 -1.05 11.79
N GLY A 97 -9.48 -1.81 11.11
CA GLY A 97 -10.93 -1.79 11.37
C GLY A 97 -11.63 -2.99 10.74
N ASP A 98 -12.48 -3.68 11.51
CA ASP A 98 -13.34 -4.79 11.06
C ASP A 98 -12.66 -5.81 10.12
N GLY A 99 -11.46 -6.28 10.51
CA GLY A 99 -10.68 -7.25 9.71
C GLY A 99 -10.05 -6.68 8.43
N LYS A 100 -9.98 -5.35 8.30
CA LYS A 100 -9.46 -4.62 7.14
C LYS A 100 -8.35 -3.66 7.57
N LEU A 101 -7.53 -3.29 6.60
CA LEU A 101 -6.54 -2.23 6.73
C LEU A 101 -6.92 -1.07 5.81
N ILE A 102 -6.89 0.16 6.34
CA ILE A 102 -7.31 1.36 5.63
C ILE A 102 -6.10 2.27 5.47
N SER A 103 -5.68 2.49 4.22
CA SER A 103 -4.69 3.51 3.87
C SER A 103 -5.38 4.81 3.53
N THR A 104 -4.80 5.93 3.92
CA THR A 104 -5.29 7.25 3.53
C THR A 104 -4.09 8.12 3.17
N HIS A 105 -4.14 8.71 1.98
CA HIS A 105 -3.08 9.60 1.48
C HIS A 105 -3.69 10.75 0.69
N THR A 106 -2.93 11.84 0.55
CA THR A 106 -3.34 13.00 -0.23
C THR A 106 -2.44 13.12 -1.45
N GLU A 107 -3.02 13.20 -2.64
CA GLU A 107 -2.29 13.49 -3.88
C GLU A 107 -3.06 14.54 -4.68
N ASN A 108 -2.37 15.56 -5.21
CA ASN A 108 -2.99 16.67 -5.95
C ASN A 108 -4.17 17.33 -5.21
N ARG A 109 -4.02 17.55 -3.89
CA ARG A 109 -5.05 18.10 -2.98
C ARG A 109 -6.34 17.25 -2.86
N LYS A 110 -6.33 16.01 -3.35
CA LYS A 110 -7.43 15.05 -3.21
C LYS A 110 -7.07 14.00 -2.17
N LEU A 111 -8.01 13.70 -1.28
CA LEU A 111 -7.90 12.63 -0.29
C LEU A 111 -8.28 11.30 -0.95
N PHE A 112 -7.36 10.35 -0.90
CA PHE A 112 -7.57 8.98 -1.39
C PHE A 112 -7.63 8.03 -0.21
N ARG A 113 -8.62 7.13 -0.23
CA ARG A 113 -8.79 6.07 0.74
C ARG A 113 -8.72 4.73 0.03
N GLU A 114 -7.78 3.89 0.45
CA GLU A 114 -7.70 2.50 0.01
C GLU A 114 -8.09 1.58 1.17
N VAL A 115 -8.88 0.54 0.86
CA VAL A 115 -9.28 -0.49 1.81
C VAL A 115 -8.71 -1.83 1.35
N LEU A 116 -7.95 -2.47 2.23
CA LEU A 116 -7.30 -3.76 2.04
C LEU A 116 -8.05 -4.81 2.88
N TYR A 117 -8.67 -5.77 2.21
CA TYR A 117 -9.42 -6.85 2.84
C TYR A 117 -8.51 -8.06 3.04
N LYS A 118 -8.56 -8.66 4.23
CA LYS A 118 -7.84 -9.91 4.50
C LYS A 118 -8.43 -11.04 3.64
N LYS A 119 -7.58 -11.87 3.05
CA LYS A 119 -7.92 -13.04 2.25
C LYS A 119 -7.71 -14.33 3.01
#